data_AF-A0A3C0ESI1-F1
#
_entry.id   AF-A0A3C0ESI1-F1
#
_cell.length_a   1.000
_cell.length_b   1.000
_cell.length_c   1.000
_cell.angle_alpha   90.00
_cell.angle_beta   90.00
_cell.angle_gamma   90.00
#
_symmetry.space_group_name_H-M   'P 1'
#
loop_
_entity.id
_entity.type
_entity.pdbx_description
1 polymer ?
#
loop_
_entity_poly.entity_id
_entity_poly.type
_entity_poly.pdbx_seq_one_letter_code
_entity_poly.pdbx_strand_id
1 'polypeptide(L)'
;FAKQTQAWQVAFDALKKAVNKHLWCKDRNAYADALLEDGSQSKVSSMPSNAALCLYGAANPKRSKLLAQRMAMGPQGGLVDFGSPLGVFYITELYDRLGMAKELFAIITEHWGEMVLQGDSCGWEQFKKGLAPGAYWPTRSRCHPCSAVVLKYLTRWVLGIQQHQAGWKSFSVKPRNTGINIQRVWGSIPTPQGLIRVSWSGDNDKIKKICVESPAGCKQA
;
A
#
# COMPACT_ATOMS: atom_id res chain seq x y z
N PHE A 1 1.81 -22.85 -21.27
CA PHE A 1 1.37 -21.65 -20.52
C PHE A 1 -0.10 -21.28 -20.77
N ALA A 2 -0.57 -21.05 -22.01
CA ALA A 2 -1.94 -20.58 -22.28
C ALA A 2 -3.09 -21.44 -21.68
N LYS A 3 -2.99 -22.77 -21.75
CA LYS A 3 -4.00 -23.67 -21.15
C LYS A 3 -4.07 -23.56 -19.62
N GLN A 4 -2.92 -23.43 -18.96
CA GLN A 4 -2.85 -23.29 -17.50
C GLN A 4 -3.37 -21.92 -17.04
N THR A 5 -3.01 -20.84 -17.76
CA THR A 5 -3.53 -19.50 -17.46
C THR A 5 -5.05 -19.43 -17.61
N GLN A 6 -5.62 -20.12 -18.60
CA GLN A 6 -7.07 -20.21 -18.75
C GLN A 6 -7.73 -20.94 -17.56
N ALA A 7 -7.16 -22.06 -17.12
CA ALA A 7 -7.68 -22.78 -15.95
C ALA A 7 -7.66 -21.92 -14.67
N TRP A 8 -6.57 -21.16 -14.44
CA TRP A 8 -6.50 -20.23 -13.31
C TRP A 8 -7.48 -19.07 -13.42
N GLN A 9 -7.72 -18.56 -14.63
CA GLN A 9 -8.72 -17.51 -14.85
C GLN A 9 -10.14 -18.01 -14.47
N VAL A 10 -10.50 -19.23 -14.90
CA VAL A 10 -11.77 -19.87 -14.54
C VAL A 10 -11.91 -20.03 -13.02
N ALA A 11 -10.86 -20.51 -12.35
CA ALA A 11 -10.85 -20.65 -10.89
C ALA A 11 -10.98 -19.30 -10.18
N PHE A 12 -10.28 -18.27 -10.66
CA PHE A 12 -10.36 -16.91 -10.12
C PHE A 12 -11.78 -16.34 -10.26
N ASP A 13 -12.41 -16.48 -11.42
CA ASP A 13 -13.76 -15.96 -11.66
C ASP A 13 -14.81 -16.68 -10.79
N ALA A 14 -14.66 -17.99 -10.61
CA ALA A 14 -15.49 -18.77 -9.69
C ALA A 14 -15.33 -18.31 -8.24
N LEU A 15 -14.08 -18.14 -7.77
CA LEU A 15 -13.79 -17.66 -6.41
C LEU A 15 -14.33 -16.24 -6.20
N LYS A 16 -14.11 -15.34 -7.15
CA LYS A 16 -14.64 -13.97 -7.12
C LYS A 16 -16.16 -13.97 -7.00
N LYS A 17 -16.86 -14.81 -7.76
CA LYS A 17 -18.32 -14.95 -7.67
C LYS A 17 -18.74 -15.44 -6.28
N ALA A 18 -18.06 -16.45 -5.74
CA ALA A 18 -18.35 -16.99 -4.41
C ALA A 18 -18.12 -15.95 -3.30
N VAL A 19 -16.98 -15.24 -3.31
CA VAL A 19 -16.67 -14.16 -2.36
C VAL A 19 -17.75 -13.08 -2.40
N ASN A 20 -18.16 -12.62 -3.59
CA ASN A 20 -19.20 -11.60 -3.70
C ASN A 20 -20.58 -12.07 -3.27
N LYS A 21 -20.89 -13.37 -3.44
CA LYS A 21 -22.15 -13.96 -3.01
C LYS A 21 -22.19 -14.16 -1.49
N HIS A 22 -21.11 -14.67 -0.91
CA HIS A 22 -21.12 -15.19 0.45
C HIS A 22 -20.51 -14.24 1.49
N LEU A 23 -19.57 -13.37 1.12
CA LEU A 23 -18.89 -12.49 2.08
C LEU A 23 -19.37 -11.04 2.03
N TRP A 24 -19.99 -10.59 0.93
CA TRP A 24 -20.52 -9.23 0.88
C TRP A 24 -21.72 -9.08 1.82
N CYS A 25 -21.59 -8.18 2.80
CA CYS A 25 -22.66 -7.79 3.71
C CYS A 25 -23.26 -6.46 3.24
N LYS A 26 -24.54 -6.47 2.84
CA LYS A 26 -25.23 -5.26 2.34
C LYS A 26 -25.36 -4.20 3.43
N ASP A 27 -25.78 -4.59 4.63
CA ASP A 27 -26.06 -3.64 5.72
C ASP A 27 -24.79 -2.91 6.18
N ARG A 28 -23.67 -3.64 6.26
CA ARG A 28 -22.36 -3.05 6.59
C ARG A 28 -21.66 -2.40 5.40
N ASN A 29 -22.15 -2.58 4.17
CA ASN A 29 -21.46 -2.19 2.94
C ASN A 29 -19.97 -2.60 2.88
N ALA A 30 -19.68 -3.82 3.33
CA ALA A 30 -18.32 -4.37 3.45
C ALA A 30 -18.33 -5.89 3.33
N TYR A 31 -17.16 -6.48 3.10
CA TYR A 31 -16.98 -7.93 3.16
C TYR A 31 -16.76 -8.36 4.62
N ALA A 32 -17.45 -9.42 5.03
CA ALA A 32 -17.17 -10.14 6.27
C ALA A 32 -15.78 -10.78 6.20
N ASP A 33 -15.08 -10.88 7.33
CA ASP A 33 -13.73 -11.45 7.37
C ASP A 33 -13.71 -12.96 7.15
N ALA A 34 -14.81 -13.64 7.47
CA ALA A 34 -14.94 -15.09 7.32
C ALA A 34 -16.40 -15.52 7.20
N LEU A 35 -16.59 -16.77 6.77
CA LEU A 35 -17.76 -17.57 7.12
C LEU A 35 -17.44 -18.38 8.36
N LEU A 36 -18.40 -18.48 9.29
CA LEU A 36 -18.31 -19.34 10.46
C LEU A 36 -18.64 -20.79 10.05
N GLU A 37 -18.46 -21.73 10.99
CA GLU A 37 -18.69 -23.16 10.77
C GLU A 37 -20.12 -23.48 10.29
N ASP A 38 -21.10 -22.72 10.77
CA ASP A 38 -22.51 -22.82 10.38
C ASP A 38 -22.82 -22.16 9.01
N GLY A 39 -21.81 -21.61 8.35
CA GLY A 39 -21.92 -20.89 7.08
C GLY A 39 -22.40 -19.43 7.22
N SER A 40 -22.67 -18.94 8.42
CA SER A 40 -23.03 -17.54 8.65
C SER A 40 -21.82 -16.61 8.46
N GLN A 41 -22.08 -15.34 8.13
CA GLN A 41 -21.03 -14.34 8.02
C GLN A 41 -20.49 -13.93 9.38
N SER A 42 -19.17 -13.79 9.50
CA SER A 42 -18.55 -13.13 10.64
C SER A 42 -19.15 -11.74 10.87
N LYS A 43 -19.35 -11.39 12.15
CA LYS A 43 -19.78 -10.06 12.60
C LYS A 43 -18.68 -9.00 12.45
N VAL A 44 -17.48 -9.40 11.99
CA VAL A 44 -16.34 -8.53 11.77
C VAL A 44 -16.08 -8.29 10.28
N SER A 45 -15.73 -7.05 9.96
CA SER A 45 -15.18 -6.62 8.67
C SER A 45 -13.95 -5.76 8.97
N SER A 46 -12.77 -6.19 8.55
CA SER A 46 -11.51 -5.48 8.81
C SER A 46 -10.97 -4.77 7.56
N MET A 47 -10.20 -3.71 7.77
CA MET A 47 -9.56 -2.95 6.70
C MET A 47 -8.61 -3.81 5.87
N PRO A 48 -7.69 -4.62 6.44
CA PRO A 48 -6.76 -5.42 5.65
C PRO A 48 -7.46 -6.41 4.72
N SER A 49 -8.46 -7.15 5.23
CA SER A 49 -9.23 -8.13 4.44
C SER A 49 -9.99 -7.46 3.30
N ASN A 50 -10.69 -6.36 3.59
CA ASN A 50 -11.44 -5.62 2.58
C ASN A 50 -10.51 -4.97 1.55
N ALA A 51 -9.36 -4.45 1.97
CA ALA A 51 -8.37 -3.87 1.07
C ALA A 51 -7.76 -4.92 0.15
N ALA A 52 -7.44 -6.11 0.67
CA ALA A 52 -6.97 -7.24 -0.14
C ALA A 52 -7.99 -7.65 -1.22
N LEU A 53 -9.28 -7.76 -0.85
CA LEU A 53 -10.35 -8.07 -1.81
C LEU A 53 -10.51 -6.99 -2.89
N CYS A 54 -10.25 -5.73 -2.57
CA CYS A 54 -10.19 -4.64 -3.55
C CYS A 54 -8.96 -4.74 -4.45
N LEU A 55 -7.79 -4.95 -3.85
CA LEU A 55 -6.50 -5.00 -4.55
C LEU A 55 -6.43 -6.17 -5.54
N TYR A 56 -7.02 -7.31 -5.21
CA TYR A 56 -7.01 -8.49 -6.08
C TYR A 56 -8.24 -8.61 -6.97
N GLY A 57 -9.09 -7.57 -7.03
CA GLY A 57 -10.17 -7.47 -8.01
C GLY A 57 -11.39 -8.33 -7.71
N ALA A 58 -11.53 -8.85 -6.49
CA ALA A 58 -12.75 -9.49 -6.02
C ALA A 58 -13.86 -8.45 -5.85
N ALA A 59 -13.55 -7.31 -5.23
CA ALA A 59 -14.45 -6.16 -5.19
C ALA A 59 -14.49 -5.43 -6.54
N ASN A 60 -15.67 -4.91 -6.89
CA ASN A 60 -15.81 -4.07 -8.08
C ASN A 60 -15.30 -2.64 -7.82
N PRO A 61 -15.01 -1.83 -8.85
CA PRO A 61 -14.42 -0.50 -8.68
C PRO A 61 -15.23 0.45 -7.77
N LYS A 62 -16.57 0.38 -7.81
CA LYS A 62 -17.44 1.21 -6.95
C LYS A 62 -17.25 0.84 -5.47
N ARG A 63 -17.26 -0.46 -5.16
CA ARG A 63 -17.00 -0.97 -3.80
C ARG A 63 -15.59 -0.65 -3.35
N SER A 64 -14.59 -0.79 -4.22
CA SER A 64 -13.21 -0.45 -3.88
C SER A 64 -13.01 1.01 -3.52
N LYS A 65 -13.63 1.94 -4.26
CA LYS A 65 -13.59 3.37 -3.92
C LYS A 65 -14.28 3.66 -2.59
N LEU A 66 -15.48 3.10 -2.37
CA LEU A 66 -16.22 3.24 -1.11
C LEU A 66 -15.40 2.72 0.08
N LEU A 67 -14.86 1.51 -0.03
CA LEU A 67 -14.08 0.90 1.04
C LEU A 67 -12.79 1.67 1.33
N ALA A 68 -12.08 2.14 0.30
CA ALA A 68 -10.90 2.98 0.48
C ALA A 68 -11.21 4.30 1.20
N GLN A 69 -12.31 4.98 0.84
CA GLN A 69 -12.76 6.19 1.53
C GLN A 69 -13.12 5.92 2.99
N ARG A 70 -13.75 4.78 3.27
CA ARG A 70 -14.06 4.37 4.66
C ARG A 70 -12.80 4.07 5.47
N MET A 71 -11.82 3.38 4.89
CA MET A 71 -10.52 3.13 5.54
C MET A 71 -9.80 4.44 5.88
N ALA A 72 -9.93 5.48 5.05
CA ALA A 72 -9.32 6.79 5.28
C ALA A 72 -9.92 7.53 6.50
N MET A 73 -11.12 7.14 6.95
CA MET A 73 -11.75 7.66 8.17
C MET A 73 -11.30 6.92 9.44
N GLY A 74 -10.35 5.99 9.34
CA GLY A 74 -9.92 5.16 10.47
C GLY A 74 -11.05 4.29 11.02
N PRO A 75 -11.05 3.97 12.32
CA PRO A 75 -12.09 3.14 12.95
C PRO A 75 -13.53 3.68 12.76
N GLN A 76 -13.69 4.99 12.60
CA GLN A 76 -14.99 5.62 12.33
C GLN A 76 -15.59 5.21 10.98
N GLY A 77 -14.77 4.67 10.08
CA GLY A 77 -15.24 4.06 8.84
C GLY A 77 -16.01 2.75 9.03
N GLY A 78 -16.14 2.23 10.25
CA GLY A 78 -16.89 1.01 10.55
C GLY A 78 -16.21 -0.27 10.06
N LEU A 79 -14.88 -0.26 10.00
CA LEU A 79 -14.03 -1.42 9.73
C LEU A 79 -13.02 -1.56 10.86
N VAL A 80 -12.75 -2.79 11.28
CA VAL A 80 -11.67 -3.07 12.24
C VAL A 80 -10.34 -2.64 11.64
N ASP A 81 -9.58 -1.86 12.41
CA ASP A 81 -8.36 -1.21 11.97
C ASP A 81 -7.20 -2.21 11.80
N PHE A 82 -6.13 -1.78 11.13
CA PHE A 82 -4.88 -2.51 11.04
C PHE A 82 -4.03 -2.34 12.31
N GLY A 83 -3.20 -3.31 12.64
CA GLY A 83 -2.31 -3.27 13.82
C GLY A 83 -0.82 -3.30 13.54
N SER A 84 -0.41 -3.52 12.29
CA SER A 84 0.99 -3.75 11.93
C SER A 84 1.32 -3.26 10.52
N PRO A 85 2.61 -3.09 10.18
CA PRO A 85 3.03 -2.84 8.81
C PRO A 85 2.55 -3.89 7.80
N LEU A 86 2.47 -5.16 8.20
CA LEU A 86 1.92 -6.22 7.36
C LEU A 86 0.41 -6.01 7.12
N GLY A 87 -0.35 -5.65 8.15
CA GLY A 87 -1.78 -5.36 8.01
C GLY A 87 -2.04 -4.15 7.12
N VAL A 88 -1.25 -3.08 7.27
CA VAL A 88 -1.44 -1.83 6.51
C VAL A 88 -0.95 -1.91 5.07
N PHE A 89 -0.14 -2.92 4.72
CA PHE A 89 0.33 -3.17 3.36
C PHE A 89 -0.83 -3.15 2.35
N TYR A 90 -1.90 -3.90 2.58
CA TYR A 90 -3.02 -3.98 1.64
C TYR A 90 -3.76 -2.65 1.47
N ILE A 91 -3.90 -1.87 2.55
CA ILE A 91 -4.53 -0.55 2.51
C ILE A 91 -3.66 0.42 1.70
N THR A 92 -2.35 0.46 2.00
CA THR A 92 -1.42 1.35 1.30
C THR A 92 -1.26 0.98 -0.19
N GLU A 93 -1.28 -0.31 -0.55
CA GLU A 93 -1.31 -0.76 -1.94
C GLU A 93 -2.61 -0.35 -2.66
N LEU A 94 -3.75 -0.41 -1.97
CA LEU A 94 -5.02 0.05 -2.51
C LEU A 94 -5.00 1.57 -2.75
N TYR A 95 -4.50 2.34 -1.79
CA TYR A 95 -4.34 3.79 -1.94
C TYR A 95 -3.38 4.15 -3.07
N ASP A 96 -2.26 3.43 -3.20
CA ASP A 96 -1.31 3.60 -4.29
C ASP A 96 -2.00 3.40 -5.66
N ARG A 97 -2.85 2.38 -5.78
CA ARG A 97 -3.61 2.09 -6.99
C ARG A 97 -4.69 3.14 -7.28
N LEU A 98 -5.34 3.66 -6.24
CA LEU A 98 -6.44 4.63 -6.37
C LEU A 98 -5.95 6.09 -6.45
N GLY A 99 -4.64 6.33 -6.31
CA GLY A 99 -4.09 7.67 -6.35
C GLY A 99 -4.26 8.46 -5.04
N MET A 100 -4.57 7.79 -3.93
CA MET A 100 -4.84 8.38 -2.61
C MET A 100 -3.54 8.65 -1.85
N ALA A 101 -2.71 9.52 -2.41
CA ALA A 101 -1.35 9.81 -1.93
C ALA A 101 -1.35 10.37 -0.51
N LYS A 102 -2.24 11.32 -0.22
CA LYS A 102 -2.27 12.04 1.05
C LYS A 102 -2.63 11.10 2.19
N GLU A 103 -3.60 10.23 1.98
CA GLU A 103 -4.04 9.22 2.94
C GLU A 103 -2.95 8.18 3.19
N LEU A 104 -2.26 7.74 2.14
CA LEU A 104 -1.12 6.84 2.24
C LEU A 104 0.02 7.48 3.06
N PHE A 105 0.39 8.73 2.75
CA PHE A 105 1.49 9.41 3.44
C PHE A 105 1.12 9.84 4.87
N ALA A 106 -0.15 10.10 5.17
CA ALA A 106 -0.61 10.30 6.54
C ALA A 106 -0.31 9.07 7.41
N ILE A 107 -0.61 7.86 6.92
CA ILE A 107 -0.28 6.60 7.59
C ILE A 107 1.23 6.46 7.82
N ILE A 108 2.04 6.77 6.79
CA ILE A 108 3.51 6.69 6.89
C ILE A 108 4.01 7.67 7.96
N THR A 109 3.62 8.94 7.87
CA THR A 109 4.07 9.99 8.78
C THR A 109 3.68 9.70 10.21
N GLU A 110 2.47 9.20 10.46
CA GLU A 110 2.03 8.83 11.80
C GLU A 110 2.85 7.65 12.35
N HIS A 111 2.81 6.50 11.66
CA HIS A 111 3.29 5.26 12.27
C HIS A 111 4.79 5.01 12.12
N TRP A 112 5.39 5.36 10.98
CA TRP A 112 6.86 5.30 10.86
C TRP A 112 7.52 6.51 11.51
N GLY A 113 6.82 7.65 11.57
CA GLY A 113 7.28 8.81 12.35
C GLY A 113 7.39 8.48 13.84
N GLU A 114 6.43 7.73 14.40
CA GLU A 114 6.50 7.25 15.79
C GLU A 114 7.77 6.41 16.04
N MET A 115 8.13 5.51 15.11
CA MET A 115 9.36 4.71 15.23
C MET A 115 10.61 5.59 15.32
N VAL A 116 10.70 6.60 14.45
CA VAL A 116 11.82 7.56 14.44
C VAL A 116 11.87 8.37 15.73
N LEU A 117 10.72 8.86 16.20
CA LEU A 117 10.62 9.64 17.45
C LEU A 117 10.97 8.82 18.69
N GLN A 118 10.76 7.50 18.67
CA GLN A 118 11.22 6.58 19.71
C GLN A 118 12.72 6.24 19.61
N GLY A 119 13.43 6.78 18.62
CA GLY A 119 14.87 6.55 18.42
C GLY A 119 15.22 5.24 17.73
N ASP A 120 14.25 4.57 17.08
CA ASP A 120 14.55 3.34 16.35
C ASP A 120 15.15 3.59 14.97
N SER A 121 16.15 2.77 14.63
CA SER A 121 16.81 2.76 13.33
C SER A 121 16.27 1.68 12.38
N CYS A 122 15.36 0.83 12.85
CA CYS A 122 14.75 -0.27 12.12
C CYS A 122 13.22 -0.23 12.25
N GLY A 123 12.51 -0.89 11.34
CA GLY A 123 11.04 -0.91 11.36
C GLY A 123 10.46 -1.95 12.32
N TRP A 124 9.33 -1.63 12.96
CA TRP A 124 8.67 -2.46 13.98
C TRP A 124 7.76 -3.55 13.41
N GLU A 125 7.62 -4.68 14.10
CA GLU A 125 6.66 -5.74 13.75
C GLU A 125 5.20 -5.32 13.93
N GLN A 126 4.89 -4.55 14.98
CA GLN A 126 3.55 -4.05 15.26
C GLN A 126 3.58 -2.55 15.54
N PHE A 127 2.49 -1.86 15.21
CA PHE A 127 2.27 -0.49 15.67
C PHE A 127 1.67 -0.48 17.07
N LYS A 128 1.72 0.66 17.74
CA LYS A 128 1.07 0.88 19.04
C LYS A 128 -0.37 0.41 19.09
N LYS A 129 -1.16 0.79 18.10
CA LYS A 129 -2.59 0.44 18.01
C LYS A 129 -2.87 -1.05 17.78
N GLY A 130 -1.86 -1.84 17.39
CA GLY A 130 -1.98 -3.28 17.21
C GLY A 130 -1.51 -4.11 18.39
N LEU A 131 -1.02 -3.48 19.45
CA LEU A 131 -0.55 -4.18 20.65
C LEU A 131 -1.74 -4.64 21.50
N ALA A 132 -1.62 -5.85 22.04
CA ALA A 132 -2.56 -6.32 23.05
C ALA A 132 -2.41 -5.51 24.35
N PRO A 133 -3.47 -5.39 25.17
CA PRO A 133 -3.35 -4.81 26.50
C PRO A 133 -2.24 -5.48 27.32
N GLY A 134 -1.34 -4.69 27.90
CA GLY A 134 -0.20 -5.20 28.69
C GLY A 134 0.98 -5.72 27.87
N ALA A 135 0.95 -5.62 26.54
CA ALA A 135 2.10 -5.98 25.70
C ALA A 135 3.30 -5.04 25.91
N TYR A 136 4.50 -5.57 25.67
CA TYR A 136 5.75 -4.83 25.73
C TYR A 136 5.78 -3.67 24.71
N TRP A 137 6.23 -2.49 25.15
CA TRP A 137 6.36 -1.29 24.35
C TRP A 137 7.82 -1.05 23.92
N PRO A 138 8.10 -0.68 22.64
CA PRO A 138 7.13 -0.34 21.59
C PRO A 138 6.59 -1.49 20.76
N THR A 139 7.30 -2.60 20.69
CA THR A 139 6.82 -3.85 20.07
C THR A 139 7.78 -4.97 20.47
N ARG A 140 7.37 -6.22 20.25
CA ARG A 140 8.21 -7.40 20.47
C ARG A 140 9.46 -7.41 19.59
N SER A 141 9.33 -7.08 18.30
CA SER A 141 10.46 -7.03 17.36
C SER A 141 10.58 -5.64 16.73
N ARG A 142 11.65 -4.91 17.09
CA ARG A 142 11.95 -3.56 16.58
C ARG A 142 12.75 -3.56 15.26
N CYS A 143 12.98 -4.74 14.68
CA CYS A 143 13.66 -4.89 13.39
C CYS A 143 12.97 -6.00 12.59
N HIS A 144 11.91 -5.64 11.88
CA HIS A 144 11.05 -6.55 11.15
C HIS A 144 10.93 -6.13 9.68
N PRO A 145 11.21 -7.04 8.72
CA PRO A 145 11.33 -6.68 7.31
C PRO A 145 10.02 -6.22 6.65
N CYS A 146 8.86 -6.68 7.15
CA CYS A 146 7.56 -6.26 6.60
C CYS A 146 7.36 -4.73 6.67
N SER A 147 8.07 -4.05 7.56
CA SER A 147 8.02 -2.61 7.76
C SER A 147 8.80 -1.81 6.71
N ALA A 148 9.61 -2.49 5.89
CA ALA A 148 10.35 -1.88 4.79
C ALA A 148 9.46 -1.51 3.59
N VAL A 149 8.16 -1.89 3.60
CA VAL A 149 7.20 -1.51 2.53
C VAL A 149 7.23 -0.01 2.21
N VAL A 150 7.46 0.84 3.22
CA VAL A 150 7.53 2.30 3.08
C VAL A 150 8.51 2.74 1.98
N LEU A 151 9.60 2.00 1.76
CA LEU A 151 10.61 2.31 0.75
C LEU A 151 10.03 2.29 -0.66
N LYS A 152 9.05 1.42 -0.94
CA LYS A 152 8.33 1.38 -2.21
C LYS A 152 7.64 2.72 -2.47
N TYR A 153 6.94 3.26 -1.47
CA TYR A 153 6.15 4.47 -1.61
C TYR A 153 7.02 5.72 -1.70
N LEU A 154 8.10 5.79 -0.91
CA LEU A 154 9.10 6.85 -1.03
C LEU A 154 9.74 6.86 -2.43
N THR A 155 10.11 5.69 -2.95
CA THR A 155 10.64 5.55 -4.31
C THR A 155 9.64 6.03 -5.36
N ARG A 156 8.40 5.55 -5.27
CA ARG A 156 7.39 5.77 -6.30
C ARG A 156 6.78 7.17 -6.29
N TRP A 157 6.50 7.72 -5.11
CA TRP A 157 5.76 8.98 -4.95
C TRP A 157 6.69 10.17 -4.69
N VAL A 158 7.72 9.98 -3.85
CA VAL A 158 8.65 11.05 -3.46
C VAL A 158 9.79 11.17 -4.47
N LEU A 159 10.59 10.13 -4.69
CA LEU A 159 11.59 10.14 -5.78
C LEU A 159 10.89 10.22 -7.15
N GLY A 160 9.68 9.68 -7.25
CA GLY A 160 8.80 9.81 -8.41
C GLY A 160 9.05 8.77 -9.49
N ILE A 161 9.89 7.76 -9.23
CA ILE A 161 10.31 6.82 -10.26
C ILE A 161 9.38 5.60 -10.34
N GLN A 162 8.95 5.26 -11.55
CA GLN A 162 8.06 4.12 -11.82
C GLN A 162 8.58 3.29 -12.99
N GLN A 163 8.71 1.98 -12.78
CA GLN A 163 9.01 1.01 -13.82
C GLN A 163 7.77 0.74 -14.68
N HIS A 164 7.95 0.70 -16.01
CA HIS A 164 6.90 0.34 -16.98
C HIS A 164 7.18 -0.99 -17.69
N GLN A 165 8.45 -1.39 -17.78
CA GLN A 165 8.86 -2.67 -18.36
C GLN A 165 9.86 -3.38 -17.45
N ALA A 166 9.78 -4.72 -17.44
CA ALA A 166 10.65 -5.57 -16.65
C ALA A 166 12.13 -5.27 -16.91
N GLY A 167 12.93 -5.31 -15.83
CA GLY A 167 14.35 -4.98 -15.88
C GLY A 167 14.63 -3.49 -16.11
N TRP A 168 13.65 -2.60 -15.93
CA TRP A 168 13.78 -1.15 -16.07
C TRP A 168 14.07 -0.67 -17.51
N LYS A 169 13.77 -1.51 -18.52
CA LYS A 169 13.89 -1.15 -19.94
C LYS A 169 13.18 0.16 -20.29
N SER A 170 12.05 0.42 -19.63
CA SER A 170 11.39 1.72 -19.67
C SER A 170 10.86 2.13 -18.29
N PHE A 171 10.96 3.42 -17.98
CA PHE A 171 10.51 4.00 -16.71
C PHE A 171 10.04 5.45 -16.89
N SER A 172 9.41 6.04 -15.88
CA SER A 172 9.13 7.48 -15.85
C SER A 172 9.52 8.08 -14.51
N VAL A 173 9.84 9.37 -14.50
CA VAL A 173 10.07 10.15 -13.27
C VAL A 173 9.01 11.23 -13.16
N LYS A 174 8.08 11.05 -12.24
CA LYS A 174 6.95 11.93 -11.95
C LYS A 174 6.74 12.01 -10.44
N PRO A 175 7.46 12.88 -9.71
CA PRO A 175 7.19 13.16 -8.30
C PRO A 175 5.74 13.61 -8.14
N ARG A 176 5.08 13.15 -7.07
CA ARG A 176 3.65 13.40 -6.85
C ARG A 176 3.44 14.15 -5.54
N ASN A 177 2.40 14.97 -5.49
CA ASN A 177 2.01 15.65 -4.25
C ASN A 177 1.55 14.61 -3.22
N THR A 178 2.30 14.48 -2.13
CA THR A 178 2.02 13.57 -1.01
C THR A 178 1.31 14.25 0.16
N GLY A 179 1.07 15.57 0.07
CA GLY A 179 0.65 16.40 1.19
C GLY A 179 1.79 16.81 2.13
N ILE A 180 3.01 16.35 1.87
CA ILE A 180 4.21 16.73 2.63
C ILE A 180 5.02 17.73 1.81
N ASN A 181 5.36 18.88 2.39
CA ASN A 181 6.20 19.87 1.73
C ASN A 181 7.66 19.38 1.69
N ILE A 182 8.10 18.95 0.51
CA ILE A 182 9.46 18.44 0.29
C ILE A 182 10.16 19.38 -0.69
N GLN A 183 11.24 20.01 -0.24
CA GLN A 183 11.99 20.99 -1.03
C GLN A 183 13.00 20.34 -1.99
N ARG A 184 13.60 19.21 -1.58
CA ARG A 184 14.65 18.53 -2.34
C ARG A 184 14.61 17.03 -2.09
N VAL A 185 14.86 16.26 -3.14
CA VAL A 185 15.01 14.81 -3.09
C VAL A 185 16.14 14.40 -4.01
N TRP A 186 16.90 13.40 -3.59
CA TRP A 186 17.83 12.68 -4.46
C TRP A 186 17.84 11.21 -4.07
N GLY A 187 18.09 10.34 -5.03
CA GLY A 187 18.15 8.91 -4.79
C GLY A 187 18.54 8.15 -6.05
N SER A 188 18.79 6.85 -5.89
CA SER A 188 19.10 5.98 -7.01
C SER A 188 18.43 4.62 -6.87
N ILE A 189 18.05 4.05 -8.00
CA ILE A 189 17.47 2.71 -8.08
C ILE A 189 18.44 1.76 -8.77
N PRO A 190 18.80 0.62 -8.13
CA PRO A 190 19.56 -0.42 -8.79
C PRO A 190 18.72 -1.10 -9.87
N THR A 191 19.30 -1.22 -11.06
CA THR A 191 18.73 -1.98 -12.17
C THR A 191 19.76 -2.97 -12.69
N PRO A 192 19.35 -3.99 -13.47
CA PRO A 192 20.30 -4.91 -14.11
C PRO A 192 21.33 -4.22 -15.02
N GLN A 193 21.05 -3.00 -15.50
CA GLN A 193 21.92 -2.23 -16.41
C GLN A 193 22.78 -1.18 -15.68
N GLY A 194 22.65 -1.06 -14.36
CA GLY A 194 23.29 -0.01 -13.56
C GLY A 194 22.29 0.87 -12.81
N LEU A 195 22.77 1.97 -12.24
CA LEU A 195 21.95 2.86 -11.40
C LEU A 195 21.17 3.86 -12.25
N ILE A 196 19.86 3.96 -12.03
CA ILE A 196 19.10 5.16 -12.40
C ILE A 196 19.20 6.13 -11.24
N ARG A 197 19.73 7.34 -11.46
CA ARG A 197 19.84 8.40 -10.45
C ARG A 197 18.83 9.49 -10.76
N VAL A 198 18.10 9.91 -9.73
CA VAL A 198 17.09 10.96 -9.84
C VAL A 198 17.36 11.98 -8.75
N SER A 199 17.28 13.25 -9.11
CA SER A 199 17.17 14.34 -8.14
C SER A 199 16.18 15.37 -8.62
N TRP A 200 15.50 16.01 -7.69
CA TRP A 200 14.64 17.14 -8.00
C TRP A 200 14.63 18.13 -6.84
N SER A 201 14.34 19.39 -7.17
CA SER A 201 14.08 20.45 -6.21
C SER A 201 12.79 21.17 -6.56
N GLY A 202 12.10 21.66 -5.53
CA GLY A 202 10.80 22.28 -5.66
C GLY A 202 10.44 23.13 -4.45
N ASP A 203 9.28 23.74 -4.53
CA ASP A 203 8.69 24.58 -3.49
C ASP A 203 7.18 24.63 -3.67
N ASN A 204 6.41 24.59 -2.59
CA ASN A 204 4.94 24.64 -2.60
C ASN A 204 4.32 23.69 -3.64
N ASP A 205 4.69 22.40 -3.59
CA ASP A 205 4.26 21.33 -4.50
C ASP A 205 4.62 21.51 -5.98
N LYS A 206 5.43 22.53 -6.33
CA LYS A 206 5.91 22.76 -7.70
C LYS A 206 7.36 22.31 -7.84
N ILE A 207 7.57 21.33 -8.70
CA ILE A 207 8.92 20.90 -9.10
C ILE A 207 9.54 21.99 -9.99
N LYS A 208 10.66 22.56 -9.54
CA LYS A 208 11.39 23.61 -10.26
C LYS A 208 12.49 23.04 -11.15
N LYS A 209 13.18 21.99 -10.68
CA LYS A 209 14.25 21.31 -11.41
C LYS A 209 14.18 19.82 -11.18
N ILE A 210 14.40 19.05 -12.23
CA ILE A 210 14.53 17.59 -12.18
C ILE A 210 15.73 17.16 -13.02
N CYS A 211 16.57 16.29 -12.48
CA CYS A 211 17.71 15.69 -13.16
C CYS A 211 17.56 14.16 -13.10
N VAL A 212 17.75 13.50 -14.24
CA VAL A 212 17.69 12.05 -14.36
C VAL A 212 18.92 11.58 -15.11
N GLU A 213 19.64 10.63 -14.53
CA GLU A 213 20.73 9.91 -15.17
C GLU A 213 20.35 8.44 -15.20
N SER A 214 20.45 7.80 -16.38
CA SER A 214 20.11 6.40 -16.55
C SER A 214 21.11 5.68 -17.46
N PRO A 215 21.38 4.38 -17.23
CA PRO A 215 22.19 3.60 -18.16
C PRO A 215 21.53 3.52 -19.54
N ALA A 216 22.32 3.28 -20.60
CA ALA A 216 21.84 3.24 -21.97
C ALA A 216 20.68 2.23 -22.19
N GLY A 217 20.65 1.14 -21.43
CA GLY A 217 19.58 0.13 -21.48
C GLY A 217 18.26 0.50 -20.77
N CYS A 218 18.18 1.67 -20.14
CA CYS A 218 17.02 2.14 -19.40
C CYS A 218 16.46 3.42 -20.05
N LYS A 219 15.31 3.33 -20.72
CA LYS A 219 14.69 4.46 -21.42
C LYS A 219 13.69 5.20 -20.53
N GLN A 220 13.87 6.50 -20.37
CA GLN A 220 12.83 7.35 -19.78
C GLN A 220 11.70 7.59 -20.81
N ALA A 221 10.46 7.33 -20.40
CA ALA A 221 9.23 7.50 -21.18
C ALA A 221 8.48 8.79 -20.82
#